data_AF-G2T4J8-F1
#
_entry.id   AF-G2T4J8-F1
#
_cell.length_a   1.000
_cell.length_b   1.000
_cell.length_c   1.000
_cell.angle_alpha   90.00
_cell.angle_beta   90.00
_cell.angle_gamma   90.00
#
_symmetry.space_group_name_H-M   'P 1'
#
loop_
_entity.id
_entity.type
_entity.pdbx_description
1 polymer ?
#
loop_
_entity_poly.entity_id
_entity_poly.type
_entity_poly.pdbx_seq_one_letter_code
_entity_poly.pdbx_strand_id
1 'polypeptide(L)'
;MAATAAYLKEYLAALPGSYLFTCRDGSIMTHSAYVKMWQLIVRKMNHAAGGTGAFPVISDLTAHIFRHNYCSNLCYQVPAISIKKIAQLMGDTEKMVLDVYNHIMDEKEDAAAVVNDILAV
;
A
#
# COMPACT_ATOMS: atom_id res chain seq x y z
N MET A 1 1.65 13.79 9.27
CA MET A 1 3.08 13.56 8.94
C MET A 1 3.99 13.40 10.17
N ALA A 2 3.75 14.11 11.29
CA ALA A 2 4.64 14.08 12.46
C ALA A 2 4.86 12.69 13.10
N ALA A 3 3.83 11.82 13.14
CA ALA A 3 3.92 10.53 13.82
C ALA A 3 4.86 9.52 13.11
N THR A 4 4.81 9.42 11.77
CA THR A 4 5.62 8.45 11.01
C THR A 4 7.11 8.80 11.04
N ALA A 5 7.44 10.08 10.89
CA ALA A 5 8.83 10.55 10.95
C ALA A 5 9.41 10.36 12.36
N ALA A 6 8.61 10.58 13.41
CA ALA A 6 9.02 10.32 14.79
C ALA A 6 9.32 8.82 15.00
N TYR A 7 8.41 7.94 14.55
CA TYR A 7 8.61 6.49 14.66
C TYR A 7 9.88 6.02 13.93
N LEU A 8 10.10 6.50 12.70
CA LEU A 8 11.32 6.14 11.96
C LEU A 8 12.58 6.65 12.66
N LYS A 9 12.55 7.84 13.26
CA LYS A 9 13.68 8.38 14.02
C LYS A 9 14.01 7.53 15.26
N GLU A 10 13.00 7.11 16.01
CA GLU A 10 13.17 6.20 17.15
C GLU A 10 13.70 4.83 16.70
N TYR A 11 13.14 4.29 15.62
CA TYR A 11 13.60 3.04 15.04
C TYR A 11 15.07 3.08 14.63
N LEU A 12 15.47 4.14 13.91
CA LEU A 12 16.86 4.35 13.48
C LEU A 12 17.83 4.42 14.67
N ALA A 13 17.44 5.07 15.76
CA ALA A 13 18.27 5.17 16.95
C ALA A 13 18.48 3.82 17.66
N ALA A 14 17.57 2.86 17.47
CA ALA A 14 17.66 1.53 18.04
C ALA A 14 18.43 0.52 17.17
N LEU A 15 18.81 0.89 15.94
CA LEU A 15 19.50 -0.03 15.03
C LEU A 15 20.97 -0.21 15.44
N PRO A 16 21.47 -1.46 15.49
CA PRO A 16 22.85 -1.74 15.86
C PRO A 16 23.86 -1.49 14.73
N GLY A 17 23.40 -1.12 13.52
CA GLY A 17 24.25 -0.98 12.35
C GLY A 17 23.63 -0.11 11.26
N SER A 18 24.25 -0.08 10.09
CA SER A 18 23.88 0.79 8.97
C SER A 18 22.71 0.28 8.12
N TYR A 19 22.30 -0.99 8.27
CA TYR A 19 21.17 -1.55 7.53
C TYR A 19 19.85 -1.22 8.22
N LEU A 20 18.92 -0.65 7.43
CA LEU A 20 17.59 -0.29 7.91
C LEU A 20 16.77 -1.50 8.36
N PHE A 21 16.80 -2.59 7.59
CA PHE A 21 16.01 -3.79 7.87
C PHE A 21 16.92 -5.02 7.89
N THR A 22 17.00 -5.67 9.04
CA THR A 22 17.86 -6.85 9.24
C THR A 22 17.06 -8.04 9.72
N CYS A 23 17.63 -9.23 9.51
CA CYS A 23 17.28 -10.40 10.29
C CYS A 23 17.67 -10.21 11.77
N ARG A 24 17.23 -11.13 12.63
CA ARG A 24 17.46 -11.05 14.08
C ARG A 24 18.94 -11.18 14.46
N ASP A 25 19.74 -11.76 13.58
CA ASP A 25 21.21 -11.90 13.69
C ASP A 25 21.98 -10.69 13.14
N GLY A 26 21.29 -9.66 12.65
CA GLY A 26 21.89 -8.46 12.06
C GLY A 26 22.25 -8.59 10.57
N SER A 27 22.06 -9.76 9.96
CA SER A 27 22.24 -9.95 8.51
C SER A 27 21.16 -9.20 7.71
N ILE A 28 21.43 -8.92 6.42
CA ILE A 28 20.45 -8.28 5.54
C ILE A 28 19.18 -9.13 5.45
N MET A 29 18.03 -8.46 5.51
CA MET A 29 16.73 -9.11 5.32
C MET A 29 16.69 -9.88 4.00
N THR A 30 16.41 -11.18 4.06
CA THR A 30 16.20 -12.01 2.87
C THR A 30 14.73 -12.06 2.48
N HIS A 31 14.44 -12.40 1.22
CA HIS A 31 13.07 -12.59 0.75
C HIS A 31 12.31 -13.63 1.59
N SER A 32 12.95 -14.78 1.90
CA SER A 32 12.32 -15.82 2.72
C SER A 32 12.05 -15.36 4.16
N ALA A 33 12.94 -14.58 4.76
CA ALA A 33 12.72 -14.00 6.08
C ALA A 33 11.55 -13.00 6.07
N TYR A 34 11.49 -12.17 5.03
CA TYR A 34 10.41 -11.21 4.83
C TYR A 34 9.03 -11.87 4.68
N VAL A 35 8.94 -12.94 3.87
CA VAL A 35 7.69 -13.70 3.70
C VAL A 35 7.24 -14.32 5.02
N LYS A 36 8.16 -14.95 5.77
CA LYS A 36 7.85 -15.54 7.07
C LYS A 36 7.44 -14.48 8.10
N MET A 37 8.07 -13.31 8.09
CA MET A 37 7.70 -12.18 8.93
C MET A 37 6.25 -11.76 8.70
N TRP A 38 5.84 -11.59 7.45
CA TRP A 38 4.45 -11.24 7.11
C TRP A 38 3.46 -12.32 7.52
N GLN A 39 3.78 -13.60 7.28
CA GLN A 39 2.93 -14.71 7.74
C GLN A 39 2.74 -14.68 9.26
N LEU A 40 3.78 -14.36 10.03
CA LEU A 40 3.69 -14.23 11.49
C LEU A 40 2.82 -13.03 11.91
N ILE A 41 2.94 -11.89 11.24
CA ILE A 41 2.10 -10.71 11.49
C ILE A 41 0.62 -11.08 11.27
N VAL A 42 0.29 -11.65 10.12
CA VAL A 42 -1.10 -12.03 9.77
C VAL A 42 -1.65 -13.06 10.76
N ARG A 43 -0.85 -14.05 11.18
CA ARG A 43 -1.25 -15.03 12.21
C ARG A 43 -1.56 -14.37 13.55
N LYS A 44 -0.71 -13.46 14.01
CA LYS A 44 -0.92 -12.74 15.28
C LYS A 44 -2.16 -11.85 15.23
N MET A 45 -2.37 -11.16 14.12
CA MET A 45 -3.56 -10.33 13.91
C MET A 45 -4.84 -11.18 13.89
N ASN A 46 -4.82 -12.31 13.17
CA ASN A 46 -5.96 -13.25 13.16
C ASN A 46 -6.28 -13.75 14.57
N HIS A 47 -5.27 -14.14 15.34
CA HIS A 47 -5.47 -14.59 16.71
C HIS A 47 -6.08 -13.49 17.60
N ALA A 48 -5.58 -12.26 17.49
CA ALA A 48 -6.12 -11.11 18.22
C ALA A 48 -7.56 -10.75 17.81
N ALA A 49 -7.94 -11.03 16.56
CA ALA A 49 -9.29 -10.84 16.04
C ALA A 49 -10.25 -12.01 16.35
N GLY A 50 -9.82 -13.02 17.13
CA GLY A 50 -10.63 -14.19 17.48
C GLY A 50 -10.61 -15.31 16.42
N GLY A 51 -9.82 -15.16 15.36
CA GLY A 51 -9.58 -16.18 14.35
C GLY A 51 -8.58 -17.25 14.80
N THR A 52 -8.51 -18.33 14.02
CA THR A 52 -7.54 -19.41 14.20
C THR A 52 -6.79 -19.69 12.90
N GLY A 53 -5.73 -20.51 12.95
CA GLY A 53 -5.01 -20.90 11.73
C GLY A 53 -5.88 -21.67 10.73
N ALA A 54 -6.92 -22.37 11.19
CA ALA A 54 -7.87 -23.08 10.34
C ALA A 54 -9.03 -22.19 9.88
N PHE A 55 -9.38 -21.17 10.69
CA PHE A 55 -10.50 -20.25 10.44
C PHE A 55 -10.01 -18.80 10.58
N PRO A 56 -9.33 -18.25 9.56
CA PRO A 56 -8.87 -16.88 9.60
C PRO A 56 -10.04 -15.89 9.46
N VAL A 57 -10.00 -14.81 10.25
CA VAL A 57 -10.90 -13.66 10.16
C VAL A 57 -10.36 -12.62 9.17
N ILE A 58 -9.03 -12.52 9.07
CA ILE A 58 -8.31 -11.62 8.16
C ILE A 58 -7.65 -12.47 7.09
N SER A 59 -8.13 -12.36 5.85
CA SER A 59 -7.52 -12.96 4.65
C SER A 59 -6.81 -11.91 3.81
N ASP A 60 -5.95 -12.37 2.90
CA ASP A 60 -5.33 -11.61 1.80
C ASP A 60 -4.44 -10.42 2.16
N LEU A 61 -4.26 -10.11 3.45
CA LEU A 61 -3.35 -9.06 3.91
C LEU A 61 -1.91 -9.37 3.54
N THR A 62 -1.35 -8.56 2.65
CA THR A 62 0.06 -8.63 2.23
C THR A 62 0.70 -7.24 2.24
N ALA A 63 2.04 -7.18 2.21
CA ALA A 63 2.75 -5.92 2.00
C ALA A 63 2.34 -5.20 0.71
N HIS A 64 2.00 -5.97 -0.33
CA HIS A 64 1.60 -5.41 -1.61
C HIS A 64 0.31 -4.58 -1.49
N ILE A 65 -0.63 -4.98 -0.63
CA ILE A 65 -1.87 -4.21 -0.38
C ILE A 65 -1.57 -2.81 0.15
N PHE A 66 -0.55 -2.64 1.00
CA PHE A 66 -0.19 -1.29 1.47
C PHE A 66 0.30 -0.40 0.32
N ARG A 67 1.04 -0.97 -0.62
CA ARG A 67 1.47 -0.27 -1.84
C ARG A 67 0.27 0.07 -2.73
N HIS A 68 -0.65 -0.88 -2.91
CA HIS A 68 -1.89 -0.66 -3.65
C HIS A 68 -2.73 0.47 -3.03
N ASN A 69 -3.00 0.40 -1.72
CA ASN A 69 -3.78 1.41 -0.99
C ASN A 69 -3.14 2.79 -1.05
N TYR A 70 -1.81 2.87 -0.97
CA TYR A 70 -1.11 4.14 -1.14
C TYR A 70 -1.31 4.71 -2.56
N CYS A 71 -1.22 3.88 -3.60
CA CYS A 71 -1.51 4.27 -4.98
C CYS A 71 -2.96 4.77 -5.13
N SER A 72 -3.95 3.99 -4.66
CA SER A 72 -5.37 4.36 -4.71
C SER A 72 -5.64 5.69 -4.00
N ASN A 73 -5.06 5.89 -2.82
CA ASN A 73 -5.18 7.14 -2.07
C ASN A 73 -4.63 8.35 -2.84
N LEU A 74 -3.53 8.17 -3.58
CA LEU A 74 -2.99 9.22 -4.45
C LEU A 74 -3.87 9.44 -5.69
N CYS A 75 -4.42 8.38 -6.29
CA CYS A 75 -5.33 8.45 -7.43
C CYS A 75 -6.62 9.22 -7.11
N TYR A 76 -7.13 9.12 -5.88
CA TYR A 76 -8.25 9.96 -5.41
C TYR A 76 -7.95 11.47 -5.36
N GLN A 77 -6.68 11.86 -5.40
CA GLN A 77 -6.26 13.27 -5.38
C GLN A 77 -6.10 13.86 -6.79
N VAL A 78 -6.40 13.11 -7.86
CA VAL A 78 -6.44 13.68 -9.22
C VAL A 78 -7.61 14.67 -9.30
N PRO A 79 -7.43 15.90 -9.83
CA PRO A 79 -6.26 16.38 -10.59
C PRO A 79 -5.19 17.14 -9.78
N ALA A 80 -5.33 17.28 -8.46
CA ALA A 80 -4.36 18.00 -7.61
C ALA A 80 -2.94 17.39 -7.68
N ILE A 81 -2.83 16.10 -7.98
CA ILE A 81 -1.57 15.42 -8.35
C ILE A 81 -1.78 14.68 -9.67
N SER A 82 -0.84 14.81 -10.61
CA SER A 82 -0.92 14.11 -11.89
C SER A 82 -0.52 12.64 -11.77
N ILE A 83 -1.09 11.79 -12.62
CA ILE A 83 -0.76 10.35 -12.72
C ILE A 83 0.74 10.12 -12.89
N LYS A 84 1.41 10.95 -13.70
CA LYS A 84 2.86 10.92 -13.88
C LYS A 84 3.62 11.16 -12.58
N LYS A 85 3.15 12.10 -11.74
CA LYS A 85 3.79 12.36 -10.44
C LYS A 85 3.53 11.23 -9.46
N ILE A 86 2.35 10.62 -9.49
CA ILE A 86 2.03 9.42 -8.70
C ILE A 86 2.98 8.28 -9.08
N ALA A 87 3.15 7.99 -10.38
CA ALA A 87 4.07 6.95 -10.86
C ALA A 87 5.50 7.15 -10.35
N GLN A 88 6.00 8.40 -10.39
CA GLN A 88 7.30 8.76 -9.82
C GLN A 88 7.39 8.51 -8.31
N LEU A 89 6.37 8.88 -7.53
CA LEU A 89 6.34 8.65 -6.09
C LEU A 89 6.25 7.17 -5.72
N MET A 90 5.56 6.39 -6.54
CA MET A 90 5.41 4.94 -6.40
C MET A 90 6.66 4.16 -6.84
N GLY A 91 7.55 4.80 -7.61
CA GLY A 91 8.65 4.13 -8.30
C GLY A 91 8.15 3.09 -9.30
N ASP A 92 7.05 3.38 -10.00
CA ASP A 92 6.42 2.46 -10.96
C ASP A 92 6.20 3.13 -12.33
N THR A 93 5.67 2.35 -13.27
CA THR A 93 5.24 2.79 -14.58
C THR A 93 3.91 3.55 -14.51
N GLU A 94 3.73 4.54 -15.40
CA GLU A 94 2.47 5.27 -15.55
C GLU A 94 1.31 4.33 -15.90
N LYS A 95 1.58 3.26 -16.66
CA LYS A 95 0.59 2.23 -17.03
C LYS A 95 -0.04 1.57 -15.80
N MET A 96 0.78 1.11 -14.84
CA MET A 96 0.26 0.48 -13.62
C MET A 96 -0.64 1.44 -12.83
N VAL A 97 -0.24 2.72 -12.73
CA VAL A 97 -1.03 3.74 -12.01
C VAL A 97 -2.34 4.03 -12.76
N LEU A 98 -2.32 4.06 -14.09
CA LEU A 98 -3.52 4.18 -14.91
C LEU A 98 -4.48 3.00 -14.67
N ASP A 99 -3.98 1.77 -14.62
CA ASP A 99 -4.81 0.59 -14.36
C ASP A 99 -5.54 0.71 -13.00
N VAL A 100 -4.83 1.15 -11.95
CA VAL A 100 -5.42 1.39 -10.61
C VAL A 100 -6.39 2.58 -10.64
N TYR A 101 -6.03 3.66 -11.33
CA TYR A 101 -6.88 4.85 -11.45
C TYR A 101 -8.21 4.53 -12.16
N ASN A 102 -8.14 3.82 -13.30
CA ASN A 102 -9.30 3.40 -14.08
C ASN A 102 -10.23 2.54 -13.23
N HIS A 103 -9.68 1.55 -12.50
CA HIS A 103 -10.49 0.72 -11.60
C HIS A 103 -11.31 1.55 -10.58
N ILE A 104 -10.74 2.63 -10.05
CA ILE A 104 -11.42 3.53 -9.11
C ILE A 104 -12.46 4.42 -9.80
N MET A 105 -12.19 4.85 -11.03
CA MET A 105 -13.11 5.68 -11.82
C MET A 105 -14.30 4.87 -12.32
N ASP A 106 -14.09 3.62 -12.75
CA ASP A 106 -15.16 2.73 -13.22
C ASP A 106 -16.26 2.54 -12.16
N GLU A 107 -15.89 2.52 -10.87
CA GLU A 107 -16.85 2.45 -9.76
C GLU A 107 -17.67 3.73 -9.56
N LYS A 108 -17.24 4.86 -10.14
CA LYS A 108 -17.81 6.19 -9.96
C LYS A 108 -18.35 6.81 -11.25
N GLU A 109 -18.14 6.17 -12.39
CA GLU A 109 -18.44 6.73 -13.70
C GLU A 109 -19.94 6.65 -14.01
N ASP A 110 -20.56 7.81 -14.24
CA ASP A 110 -21.85 7.92 -14.89
C ASP A 110 -21.65 8.53 -16.30
N ALA A 111 -21.29 7.67 -17.24
CA ALA A 111 -21.00 8.06 -18.61
C ALA A 111 -22.20 8.74 -19.30
N ALA A 112 -23.43 8.35 -18.93
CA ALA A 112 -24.65 8.91 -19.51
C ALA A 112 -24.87 10.37 -19.08
N ALA A 113 -24.65 10.68 -17.80
CA ALA A 113 -24.73 12.05 -17.31
C ALA A 113 -23.71 12.98 -18.00
N VAL A 114 -22.46 12.52 -18.16
CA VAL A 114 -21.39 13.32 -18.79
C VAL A 114 -21.67 13.59 -20.27
N VAL A 115 -22.10 12.58 -21.03
CA VAL A 115 -22.43 12.77 -22.46
C VAL A 115 -23.61 13.73 -22.64
N ASN A 116 -24.62 13.64 -21.79
CA ASN A 116 -25.77 14.56 -21.84
C ASN A 116 -25.36 16.01 -21.55
N ASP A 117 -24.45 16.25 -20.59
CA ASP A 117 -23.93 17.59 -20.29
C ASP A 117 -23.15 18.19 -21.48
N ILE A 118 -22.34 17.36 -22.16
CA ILE A 118 -21.59 17.78 -23.37
C ILE A 118 -22.53 18.08 -24.54
N LEU A 119 -23.59 17.30 -24.71
CA LEU A 119 -24.54 17.44 -25.81
C LEU A 119 -25.65 18.46 -25.55
N ALA A 120 -25.79 18.95 -24.31
CA ALA A 120 -26.77 19.99 -23.94
C ALA A 120 -26.39 21.42 -24.39
N VAL A 121 -25.48 21.52 -25.37
CA VAL A 121 -25.05 22.78 -26.03
C VAL A 121 -25.98 23.15 -27.17
#